data_AF-R7N649-F1
#
_entry.id   AF-R7N649-F1
#
_cell.length_a   1.000
_cell.length_b   1.000
_cell.length_c   1.000
_cell.angle_alpha   90.00
_cell.angle_beta   90.00
_cell.angle_gamma   90.00
#
_symmetry.space_group_name_H-M   'P 1'
#
loop_
_entity.id
_entity.type
_entity.pdbx_description
1 polymer ?
#
loop_
_entity_poly.entity_id
_entity_poly.type
_entity_poly.pdbx_seq_one_letter_code
_entity_poly.pdbx_strand_id
1 'polypeptide(L)'
;MELIENVLQFLVTLLGFCLAVIYYRRRGRQAYFLLACFYGCFALGSLYWTLYLILFSKTPQVFYVSEFGWIASIIFLRILQYTLSDERERTFPCRTAWISVLFGAFLCVFYCFYGDILSNLLWCGMMMAISYCSVRGLIFTRKQIGVARSRQYFHIGVLWYIAAEYTLWTTGCFFSSNSIGNPYFWMDILLTGSLLGLFPATRKAVEA
;
A
#
# COMPACT_ATOMS: atom_id res chain seq x y z
N MET A 1 8.44 5.38 20.64
CA MET A 1 8.20 6.04 19.34
C MET A 1 7.48 5.10 18.39
N GLU A 2 7.91 3.84 18.32
CA GLU A 2 7.20 2.77 17.62
C GLU A 2 5.70 2.68 17.97
N LEU A 3 5.31 2.93 19.21
CA LEU A 3 3.89 3.00 19.56
C LEU A 3 3.14 4.16 18.90
N ILE A 4 3.74 5.34 18.80
CA ILE A 4 3.08 6.55 18.27
C ILE A 4 2.83 6.41 16.77
N GLU A 5 3.83 5.92 16.03
CA GLU A 5 3.74 5.71 14.59
C GLU A 5 2.68 4.64 14.26
N ASN A 6 2.71 3.51 14.96
CA ASN A 6 1.72 2.44 14.79
C ASN A 6 0.30 2.87 15.16
N VAL A 7 0.12 3.64 16.24
CA VAL A 7 -1.19 4.20 16.62
C VAL A 7 -1.68 5.18 15.55
N LEU A 8 -0.80 6.05 15.04
CA LEU A 8 -1.17 6.99 13.99
C LEU A 8 -1.59 6.26 12.71
N GLN A 9 -0.83 5.25 12.29
CA GLN A 9 -1.13 4.41 11.15
C GLN A 9 -2.47 3.68 11.32
N PHE A 10 -2.74 3.15 12.51
CA PHE A 10 -4.03 2.56 12.86
C PHE A 10 -5.19 3.58 12.77
N LEU A 11 -5.03 4.77 13.34
CA LEU A 11 -6.08 5.80 13.32
C LEU A 11 -6.38 6.27 11.89
N VAL A 12 -5.34 6.45 11.07
CA VAL A 12 -5.45 6.85 9.66
C VAL A 12 -6.19 5.79 8.85
N THR A 13 -5.84 4.52 9.04
CA THR A 13 -6.45 3.41 8.31
C THR A 13 -7.89 3.17 8.77
N LEU A 14 -8.18 3.33 10.06
CA LEU A 14 -9.55 3.31 10.59
C LEU A 14 -10.40 4.46 10.03
N LEU A 15 -9.84 5.68 9.95
CA LEU A 15 -10.52 6.81 9.32
C LEU A 15 -10.80 6.54 7.83
N GLY A 16 -9.81 6.03 7.10
CA GLY A 16 -9.95 5.62 5.71
C GLY A 16 -11.04 4.57 5.52
N PHE A 17 -11.10 3.58 6.41
CA PHE A 17 -12.16 2.57 6.44
C PHE A 17 -13.54 3.19 6.63
N CYS A 18 -13.72 4.03 7.66
CA CYS A 18 -14.98 4.70 7.95
C CYS A 18 -15.45 5.54 6.76
N LEU A 19 -14.55 6.33 6.17
CA LEU A 19 -14.86 7.13 4.98
C LEU A 19 -15.25 6.26 3.78
N ALA A 20 -14.52 5.19 3.52
CA ALA A 20 -14.82 4.26 2.43
C ALA A 20 -16.18 3.57 2.61
N VAL A 21 -16.53 3.16 3.83
CA VAL A 21 -17.85 2.58 4.15
C VAL A 21 -18.97 3.61 3.96
N ILE A 22 -18.79 4.85 4.42
CA ILE A 22 -19.77 5.93 4.23
C ILE A 22 -20.02 6.16 2.73
N TYR A 23 -18.96 6.25 1.93
CA TYR A 23 -19.08 6.45 0.49
C TYR A 23 -19.67 5.24 -0.22
N TYR A 24 -19.33 4.02 0.21
CA TYR A 24 -19.95 2.80 -0.28
C TYR A 24 -21.46 2.81 -0.03
N ARG A 25 -21.91 3.12 1.19
CA ARG A 25 -23.34 3.23 1.51
C ARG A 25 -24.06 4.32 0.72
N ARG A 26 -23.39 5.44 0.42
CA ARG A 26 -24.00 6.56 -0.33
C ARG A 26 -24.05 6.35 -1.83
N ARG A 27 -23.06 5.68 -2.42
CA ARG A 27 -22.88 5.59 -3.89
C ARG A 27 -23.02 4.18 -4.45
N GLY A 28 -22.99 3.14 -3.62
CA GLY A 28 -23.14 1.74 -4.02
C GLY A 28 -22.06 1.21 -4.96
N ARG A 29 -20.92 1.90 -5.11
CA ARG A 29 -19.87 1.48 -6.07
C ARG A 29 -18.92 0.47 -5.44
N GLN A 30 -18.68 -0.64 -6.15
CA GLN A 30 -17.76 -1.71 -5.75
C GLN A 30 -16.36 -1.22 -5.38
N ALA A 31 -15.85 -0.17 -6.04
CA ALA A 31 -14.55 0.41 -5.73
C ALA A 31 -14.43 0.90 -4.27
N TYR A 32 -15.50 1.51 -3.71
CA TYR A 32 -15.48 1.96 -2.32
C TYR A 32 -15.58 0.80 -1.32
N PHE A 33 -16.24 -0.30 -1.70
CA PHE A 33 -16.23 -1.53 -0.91
C PHE A 33 -14.82 -2.14 -0.85
N LEU A 34 -14.15 -2.27 -2.00
CA LEU A 34 -12.78 -2.79 -2.06
C LEU A 34 -11.78 -1.89 -1.32
N LEU A 35 -11.97 -0.57 -1.40
CA LEU A 35 -11.18 0.39 -0.62
C LEU A 35 -11.43 0.24 0.88
N ALA A 36 -12.67 0.00 1.31
CA ALA A 36 -12.98 -0.31 2.70
C ALA A 36 -12.30 -1.63 3.13
N CYS A 37 -12.34 -2.67 2.32
CA CYS A 37 -11.65 -3.93 2.61
C CYS A 37 -10.12 -3.73 2.73
N PHE A 38 -9.52 -2.94 1.83
CA PHE A 38 -8.10 -2.56 1.93
C PHE A 38 -7.78 -1.92 3.29
N TYR A 39 -8.47 -0.81 3.62
CA TYR A 39 -8.23 -0.10 4.87
C TYR A 39 -8.56 -0.93 6.11
N GLY A 40 -9.62 -1.75 6.05
CA GLY A 40 -10.04 -2.61 7.15
C GLY A 40 -9.01 -3.71 7.46
N CYS A 41 -8.52 -4.41 6.43
CA CYS A 41 -7.47 -5.42 6.60
C CYS A 41 -6.16 -4.80 7.10
N PHE A 42 -5.78 -3.64 6.56
CA PHE A 42 -4.59 -2.92 6.99
C PHE A 42 -4.70 -2.43 8.45
N ALA A 43 -5.87 -1.89 8.82
CA ALA A 43 -6.16 -1.44 10.18
C ALA A 43 -6.15 -2.61 11.17
N LEU A 44 -6.68 -3.78 10.81
CA LEU A 44 -6.65 -4.98 11.64
C LEU A 44 -5.21 -5.46 11.88
N GLY A 45 -4.37 -5.48 10.83
CA GLY A 45 -2.95 -5.82 10.97
C GLY A 45 -2.22 -4.84 11.89
N SER A 46 -2.45 -3.54 11.69
CA SER A 46 -1.86 -2.47 12.50
C SER A 46 -2.36 -2.48 13.95
N LEU A 47 -3.65 -2.80 14.17
CA LEU A 47 -4.25 -2.90 15.50
C LEU A 47 -3.65 -4.07 16.28
N TYR A 48 -3.50 -5.25 15.65
CA TYR A 48 -2.87 -6.40 16.27
C TYR A 48 -1.45 -6.05 16.73
N TRP A 49 -0.66 -5.43 15.85
CA TRP A 49 0.71 -5.00 16.16
C TRP A 49 0.74 -4.02 17.33
N THR A 50 -0.11 -2.99 17.28
CA THR A 50 -0.22 -1.96 18.32
C THR A 50 -0.62 -2.55 19.67
N LEU A 51 -1.64 -3.41 19.70
CA LEU A 51 -2.09 -4.07 20.93
C LEU A 51 -1.01 -4.98 21.51
N TYR A 52 -0.28 -5.70 20.66
CA TYR A 52 0.81 -6.56 21.11
C TYR A 52 1.92 -5.74 21.78
N LEU A 53 2.32 -4.62 21.17
CA LEU A 53 3.30 -3.70 21.75
C LEU A 53 2.83 -3.14 23.10
N ILE A 54 1.56 -2.74 23.20
CA ILE A 54 0.99 -2.20 24.46
C ILE A 54 0.97 -3.28 25.55
N LEU A 55 0.53 -4.50 25.22
CA LEU A 55 0.30 -5.56 26.20
C LEU A 55 1.60 -6.23 26.66
N PHE A 56 2.55 -6.43 25.74
CA PHE A 56 3.74 -7.25 26.00
C PHE A 56 5.04 -6.45 26.02
N SER A 57 5.03 -5.17 25.62
CA SER A 57 6.23 -4.31 25.53
C SER A 57 7.40 -4.97 24.79
N LYS A 58 7.07 -5.91 23.89
CA LYS A 58 8.00 -6.69 23.06
C LYS A 58 7.45 -6.72 21.65
N THR A 59 8.34 -6.81 20.67
CA THR A 59 7.96 -7.06 19.27
C THR A 59 7.48 -8.51 19.13
N PRO A 60 6.35 -8.78 18.47
CA PRO A 60 5.82 -10.14 18.33
C PRO A 60 6.78 -11.02 17.55
N GLN A 61 7.14 -12.19 18.10
CA GLN A 61 7.95 -13.18 17.37
C GLN A 61 7.13 -14.05 16.42
N VAL A 62 5.81 -14.09 16.59
CA VAL A 62 4.90 -14.92 15.79
C VAL A 62 4.11 -14.02 14.83
N PHE A 63 4.79 -13.67 13.75
CA PHE A 63 4.43 -12.69 12.71
C PHE A 63 3.12 -12.97 11.93
N TYR A 64 2.44 -14.10 12.11
CA TYR A 64 1.41 -14.52 11.15
C TYR A 64 0.18 -13.59 11.07
N VAL A 65 -0.37 -13.14 12.19
CA VAL A 65 -1.71 -12.48 12.18
C VAL A 65 -1.68 -11.09 11.55
N SER A 66 -0.69 -10.25 11.89
CA SER A 66 -0.54 -8.92 11.28
C SER A 66 -0.16 -9.02 9.80
N GLU A 67 0.75 -9.94 9.46
CA GLU A 67 1.18 -10.17 8.07
C GLU A 67 0.01 -10.61 7.19
N PHE A 68 -0.86 -11.51 7.67
CA PHE A 68 -2.07 -11.88 6.92
C PHE A 68 -3.00 -10.68 6.70
N GLY A 69 -3.13 -9.78 7.67
CA GLY A 69 -3.89 -8.54 7.54
C GLY A 69 -3.34 -7.63 6.44
N TRP A 70 -2.02 -7.42 6.43
CA TRP A 70 -1.36 -6.60 5.43
C TRP A 70 -1.37 -7.26 4.04
N ILE A 71 -1.11 -8.56 3.94
CA ILE A 71 -1.20 -9.31 2.66
C ILE A 71 -2.62 -9.22 2.10
N ALA A 72 -3.65 -9.43 2.93
CA ALA A 72 -5.04 -9.29 2.50
C ALA A 72 -5.35 -7.87 2.00
N SER A 73 -4.81 -6.84 2.66
CA SER A 73 -4.97 -5.46 2.20
C SER A 73 -4.41 -5.27 0.79
N ILE A 74 -3.19 -5.75 0.53
CA ILE A 74 -2.54 -5.66 -0.79
C ILE A 74 -3.34 -6.39 -1.87
N ILE A 75 -3.94 -7.54 -1.54
CA ILE A 75 -4.84 -8.26 -2.45
C ILE A 75 -6.06 -7.40 -2.78
N PHE A 76 -6.72 -6.78 -1.79
CA PHE A 76 -7.84 -5.89 -2.04
C PHE A 76 -7.43 -4.65 -2.85
N LEU A 77 -6.24 -4.10 -2.61
CA LEU A 77 -5.70 -2.99 -3.40
C LEU A 77 -5.48 -3.40 -4.85
N ARG A 78 -4.98 -4.62 -5.09
CA ARG A 78 -4.82 -5.17 -6.44
C ARG A 78 -6.15 -5.36 -7.15
N ILE A 79 -7.17 -5.89 -6.45
CA ILE A 79 -8.52 -6.04 -7.01
C ILE A 79 -9.12 -4.66 -7.28
N LEU A 80 -8.97 -3.69 -6.38
CA LEU A 80 -9.40 -2.30 -6.59
C LEU A 80 -8.75 -1.70 -7.84
N GLN A 81 -7.44 -1.84 -7.97
CA GLN A 81 -6.70 -1.39 -9.15
C GLN A 81 -7.25 -2.05 -10.42
N TYR A 82 -7.52 -3.35 -10.38
CA TYR A 82 -8.16 -4.04 -11.50
C TYR A 82 -9.53 -3.47 -11.82
N THR A 83 -10.41 -3.28 -10.82
CA THR A 83 -11.76 -2.72 -10.98
C THR A 83 -11.75 -1.31 -11.58
N LEU A 84 -10.75 -0.49 -11.26
CA LEU A 84 -10.62 0.89 -11.78
C LEU A 84 -9.98 0.97 -13.18
N SER A 85 -9.16 -0.01 -13.57
CA SER A 85 -8.53 -0.04 -14.87
C SER A 85 -9.49 -0.50 -15.97
N ASP A 86 -9.51 0.18 -17.12
CA ASP A 86 -10.29 -0.24 -18.29
C ASP A 86 -9.62 -1.39 -19.06
N GLU A 87 -10.38 -2.10 -19.89
CA GLU A 87 -9.85 -3.17 -20.75
C GLU A 87 -8.70 -2.69 -21.65
N ARG A 88 -8.81 -1.47 -22.20
CA ARG A 88 -7.75 -0.85 -23.02
C ARG A 88 -6.48 -0.55 -22.23
N GLU A 89 -6.62 -0.19 -20.96
CA GLU A 89 -5.48 0.02 -20.06
C GLU A 89 -4.80 -1.30 -19.72
N ARG A 90 -5.60 -2.36 -19.52
CA ARG A 90 -5.12 -3.70 -19.15
C ARG A 90 -4.36 -4.39 -20.29
N THR A 91 -4.73 -4.15 -21.54
CA THR A 91 -4.07 -4.72 -22.73
C THR A 91 -2.97 -3.81 -23.29
N PHE A 92 -2.78 -2.61 -22.75
CA PHE A 92 -1.79 -1.65 -23.23
C PHE A 92 -0.35 -2.20 -23.08
N PRO A 93 0.41 -2.37 -24.19
CA PRO A 93 1.78 -2.84 -24.11
C PRO A 93 2.67 -1.71 -23.55
N CYS A 94 3.29 -1.96 -22.39
CA CYS A 94 4.15 -0.97 -21.74
C CYS A 94 5.50 -1.60 -21.36
N ARG A 95 6.52 -1.40 -22.20
CA ARG A 95 7.89 -1.85 -21.90
C ARG A 95 8.45 -1.17 -20.66
N THR A 96 8.12 0.10 -20.43
CA THR A 96 8.56 0.87 -19.26
C THR A 96 8.07 0.27 -17.94
N ALA A 97 6.92 -0.43 -17.92
CA ALA A 97 6.43 -1.07 -16.71
C ALA A 97 7.37 -2.18 -16.21
N TRP A 98 8.19 -2.79 -17.08
CA TRP A 98 9.20 -3.76 -16.65
C TRP A 98 10.29 -3.17 -15.75
N ILE A 99 10.49 -1.85 -15.74
CA ILE A 99 11.41 -1.20 -14.82
C ILE A 99 10.99 -1.45 -13.37
N SER A 100 9.68 -1.46 -13.07
CA SER A 100 9.22 -1.73 -11.70
C SER A 100 9.47 -3.19 -11.28
N VAL A 101 9.42 -4.12 -12.23
CA VAL A 101 9.75 -5.54 -12.03
C VAL A 101 11.25 -5.69 -11.78
N LEU A 102 12.10 -5.06 -12.59
CA LEU A 102 13.56 -5.11 -12.41
C LEU A 102 13.97 -4.53 -11.05
N PHE A 103 13.44 -3.36 -10.71
CA PHE A 103 13.72 -2.70 -9.42
C PHE A 103 13.20 -3.53 -8.24
N GLY A 104 11.98 -4.05 -8.32
CA GLY A 104 11.41 -4.90 -7.28
C GLY A 104 12.14 -6.23 -7.14
N ALA A 105 12.64 -6.83 -8.22
CA ALA A 105 13.45 -8.04 -8.18
C ALA A 105 14.80 -7.80 -7.49
N PHE A 106 15.45 -6.67 -7.78
CA PHE A 106 16.68 -6.27 -7.09
C PHE A 106 16.45 -6.11 -5.58
N LEU A 107 15.39 -5.41 -5.18
CA LEU A 107 15.02 -5.27 -3.77
C LEU A 107 14.62 -6.61 -3.12
N CYS A 108 13.94 -7.49 -3.86
CA CYS A 108 13.58 -8.81 -3.37
C CYS A 108 14.83 -9.64 -3.03
N VAL A 109 15.83 -9.65 -3.92
CA VAL A 109 17.11 -10.33 -3.67
C VAL A 109 17.78 -9.73 -2.45
N PHE A 110 17.79 -8.40 -2.33
CA PHE A 110 18.34 -7.71 -1.16
C PHE A 110 17.64 -8.13 0.14
N TYR A 111 16.31 -8.10 0.23
CA TYR A 111 15.59 -8.46 1.45
C TYR A 111 15.70 -9.93 1.83
N CYS A 112 15.83 -10.83 0.85
CA CYS A 112 16.08 -12.25 1.09
C CYS A 112 17.41 -12.53 1.81
N PHE A 113 18.38 -11.60 1.80
CA PHE A 113 19.60 -11.72 2.61
C PHE A 113 19.41 -11.33 4.08
N TYR A 114 18.38 -10.56 4.41
CA TYR A 114 18.16 -10.01 5.76
C TYR A 114 17.04 -10.71 6.55
N GLY A 115 16.14 -11.46 5.89
CA GLY A 115 14.97 -12.04 6.55
C GLY A 115 14.45 -13.33 5.91
N ASP A 116 13.23 -13.73 6.29
CA ASP A 116 12.59 -14.95 5.79
C ASP A 116 12.35 -14.89 4.28
N ILE A 117 12.81 -15.93 3.57
CA ILE A 117 12.78 -15.96 2.11
C ILE A 117 11.35 -15.99 1.58
N LEU A 118 10.46 -16.77 2.20
CA LEU A 118 9.11 -16.98 1.70
C LEU A 118 8.25 -15.72 1.84
N SER A 119 8.27 -15.10 3.02
CA SER A 119 7.54 -13.86 3.28
C SER A 119 8.02 -12.73 2.37
N ASN A 120 9.34 -12.55 2.25
CA ASN A 120 9.93 -11.53 1.39
C ASN A 120 9.58 -11.74 -0.08
N LEU A 121 9.64 -12.97 -0.57
CA LEU A 121 9.29 -13.30 -1.96
C LEU A 121 7.82 -13.02 -2.25
N LEU A 122 6.93 -13.37 -1.32
CA LEU A 122 5.50 -13.14 -1.46
C LEU A 122 5.18 -11.64 -1.44
N TRP A 123 5.72 -10.91 -0.46
CA TRP A 123 5.53 -9.46 -0.34
C TRP A 123 6.07 -8.72 -1.57
N CYS A 124 7.33 -8.96 -1.93
CA CYS A 124 7.94 -8.33 -3.09
C CYS A 124 7.23 -8.68 -4.40
N GLY A 125 6.81 -9.93 -4.57
CA GLY A 125 6.07 -10.37 -5.75
C GLY A 125 4.75 -9.61 -5.93
N MET A 126 3.98 -9.41 -4.84
CA MET A 126 2.76 -8.61 -4.89
C MET A 126 3.05 -7.13 -5.21
N MET A 127 4.07 -6.55 -4.59
CA MET A 127 4.48 -5.15 -4.81
C MET A 127 4.97 -4.92 -6.25
N MET A 128 5.68 -5.88 -6.83
CA MET A 128 6.07 -5.89 -8.24
C MET A 128 4.84 -5.93 -9.16
N ALA A 129 3.85 -6.78 -8.86
CA ALA A 129 2.65 -6.90 -9.68
C ALA A 129 1.80 -5.60 -9.67
N ILE A 130 1.62 -5.00 -8.50
CA ILE A 130 0.85 -3.75 -8.36
C ILE A 130 1.61 -2.59 -8.98
N SER A 131 2.92 -2.47 -8.75
CA SER A 131 3.75 -1.41 -9.33
C SER A 131 3.77 -1.49 -10.86
N TYR A 132 3.92 -2.68 -11.44
CA TYR A 132 3.86 -2.89 -12.89
C TYR A 132 2.55 -2.36 -13.47
N CYS A 133 1.43 -2.73 -12.85
CA CYS A 133 0.13 -2.28 -13.29
C CYS A 133 -0.08 -0.78 -13.10
N SER A 134 0.46 -0.18 -12.04
CA SER A 134 0.38 1.27 -11.82
C SER A 134 1.25 2.06 -12.78
N VAL A 135 2.46 1.60 -13.12
CA VAL A 135 3.30 2.26 -14.12
C VAL A 135 2.63 2.20 -15.49
N ARG A 136 2.13 1.02 -15.88
CA ARG A 136 1.38 0.85 -17.13
C ARG A 136 0.15 1.75 -17.16
N GLY A 137 -0.67 1.70 -16.10
CA GLY A 137 -1.88 2.49 -15.95
C GLY A 137 -1.57 3.98 -16.07
N LEU A 138 -0.58 4.48 -15.31
CA LEU A 138 -0.15 5.88 -15.35
C LEU A 138 0.26 6.34 -16.76
N ILE A 139 1.05 5.55 -17.48
CA ILE A 139 1.48 5.89 -18.84
C ILE A 139 0.29 5.91 -19.79
N PHE A 140 -0.65 4.97 -19.65
CA PHE A 140 -1.87 4.95 -20.43
C PHE A 140 -2.77 6.16 -20.11
N THR A 141 -3.03 6.45 -18.84
CA THR A 141 -3.91 7.55 -18.44
C THR A 141 -3.34 8.92 -18.83
N ARG A 142 -2.02 9.07 -18.84
CA ARG A 142 -1.37 10.32 -19.29
C ARG A 142 -1.62 10.63 -20.77
N LYS A 143 -1.99 9.64 -21.58
CA LYS A 143 -2.40 9.82 -22.98
C LYS A 143 -3.87 10.22 -23.13
N GLN A 144 -4.66 10.14 -22.06
CA GLN A 144 -6.08 10.48 -22.06
C GLN A 144 -6.30 11.98 -21.83
N ILE A 145 -7.47 12.48 -22.26
CA ILE A 145 -7.88 13.88 -22.12
C ILE A 145 -9.14 13.95 -21.25
N GLY A 146 -9.31 15.07 -20.53
CA GLY A 146 -10.50 15.31 -19.71
C GLY A 146 -10.55 14.45 -18.45
N VAL A 147 -11.74 14.02 -18.06
CA VAL A 147 -11.97 13.34 -16.77
C VAL A 147 -11.23 12.00 -16.69
N ALA A 148 -11.10 11.28 -17.81
CA ALA A 148 -10.36 10.02 -17.89
C ALA A 148 -8.90 10.15 -17.42
N ARG A 149 -8.26 11.32 -17.60
CA ARG A 149 -6.89 11.58 -17.13
C ARG A 149 -6.78 11.59 -15.60
N SER A 150 -7.86 11.84 -14.87
CA SER A 150 -7.82 11.95 -13.40
C SER A 150 -7.47 10.62 -12.72
N ARG A 151 -7.66 9.47 -13.38
CA ARG A 151 -7.22 8.15 -12.85
C ARG A 151 -5.70 8.07 -12.64
N GLN A 152 -4.92 8.96 -13.26
CA GLN A 152 -3.48 9.08 -13.00
C GLN A 152 -3.15 9.30 -11.52
N TYR A 153 -4.01 10.01 -10.78
CA TYR A 153 -3.80 10.27 -9.35
C TYR A 153 -3.87 8.99 -8.53
N PHE A 154 -4.72 8.05 -8.90
CA PHE A 154 -4.78 6.74 -8.27
C PHE A 154 -3.51 5.94 -8.52
N HIS A 155 -3.04 5.85 -9.78
CA HIS A 155 -1.78 5.15 -10.08
C HIS A 155 -0.57 5.79 -9.39
N ILE A 156 -0.51 7.13 -9.33
CA ILE A 156 0.54 7.86 -8.59
C ILE A 156 0.44 7.54 -7.10
N GLY A 157 -0.75 7.57 -6.51
CA GLY A 157 -0.97 7.25 -5.09
C GLY A 157 -0.52 5.83 -4.75
N VAL A 158 -0.84 4.85 -5.60
CA VAL A 158 -0.39 3.47 -5.43
C VAL A 158 1.13 3.34 -5.56
N LEU A 159 1.76 4.02 -6.52
CA LEU A 159 3.23 4.02 -6.64
C LEU A 159 3.90 4.69 -5.45
N TRP A 160 3.30 5.75 -4.91
CA TRP A 160 3.78 6.43 -3.71
C TRP A 160 3.71 5.52 -2.49
N TYR A 161 2.59 4.79 -2.32
CA TYR A 161 2.46 3.76 -1.28
C TYR A 161 3.54 2.67 -1.41
N ILE A 162 3.78 2.16 -2.62
CA ILE A 162 4.82 1.14 -2.86
C ILE A 162 6.22 1.66 -2.57
N ALA A 163 6.51 2.90 -2.98
CA ALA A 163 7.79 3.53 -2.68
C ALA A 163 7.99 3.69 -1.17
N ALA A 164 6.94 4.13 -0.46
CA ALA A 164 6.94 4.28 0.99
C ALA A 164 7.24 2.95 1.71
N GLU A 165 6.55 1.88 1.32
CA GLU A 165 6.77 0.53 1.83
C GLU A 165 8.22 0.08 1.60
N TYR A 166 8.74 0.19 0.37
CA TYR A 166 10.13 -0.21 0.13
C TYR A 166 11.14 0.63 0.92
N THR A 167 10.91 1.93 1.09
CA THR A 167 11.78 2.75 1.93
C THR A 167 11.68 2.40 3.41
N LEU A 168 10.50 2.05 3.90
CA LEU A 168 10.29 1.59 5.28
C LEU A 168 11.06 0.29 5.53
N TRP A 169 10.91 -0.70 4.64
CA TRP A 169 11.61 -1.97 4.73
C TRP A 169 13.13 -1.80 4.63
N THR A 170 13.60 -0.99 3.66
CA THR A 170 15.04 -0.73 3.51
C THR A 170 15.63 -0.05 4.74
N THR A 171 14.97 0.98 5.28
CA THR A 171 15.44 1.66 6.48
C THR A 171 15.39 0.76 7.71
N GLY A 172 14.40 -0.14 7.80
CA GLY A 172 14.31 -1.16 8.84
C GLY A 172 15.49 -2.13 8.87
N CYS A 173 16.11 -2.42 7.72
CA CYS A 173 17.31 -3.26 7.65
C CYS A 173 18.56 -2.60 8.26
N PHE A 174 18.65 -1.26 8.27
CA PHE A 174 19.85 -0.53 8.68
C PHE A 174 19.71 0.23 10.00
N PHE A 175 18.49 0.65 10.37
CA PHE A 175 18.27 1.58 11.48
C PHE A 175 17.23 1.05 12.47
N SER A 176 17.68 0.41 13.55
CA SER A 176 16.81 -0.15 14.60
C SER A 176 16.67 0.73 15.86
N SER A 177 16.98 2.04 15.78
CA SER A 177 17.00 2.92 16.97
C SER A 177 15.65 3.61 17.22
N ASN A 178 15.19 3.67 18.47
CA ASN A 178 13.89 4.29 18.81
C ASN A 178 13.94 5.82 18.95
N SER A 179 14.58 6.54 18.02
CA SER A 179 14.79 8.00 18.07
C SER A 179 14.03 8.77 16.97
N ILE A 180 13.67 10.03 17.21
CA ILE A 180 13.09 10.96 16.19
C ILE A 180 14.10 11.21 15.05
N GLY A 181 15.39 11.08 15.35
CA GLY A 181 16.45 11.12 14.34
C GLY A 181 16.56 9.83 13.51
N ASN A 182 15.79 8.78 13.81
CA ASN A 182 15.82 7.55 13.04
C ASN A 182 15.07 7.75 11.71
N PRO A 183 15.72 7.52 10.55
CA PRO A 183 15.05 7.51 9.25
C PRO A 183 13.80 6.61 9.19
N TYR A 184 13.79 5.47 9.88
CA TYR A 184 12.67 4.52 9.93
C TYR A 184 11.36 5.19 10.34
N PHE A 185 11.37 6.00 11.40
CA PHE A 185 10.20 6.72 11.89
C PHE A 185 9.60 7.61 10.80
N TRP A 186 10.44 8.34 10.06
CA TRP A 186 9.97 9.22 8.99
C TRP A 186 9.43 8.45 7.79
N MET A 187 9.98 7.27 7.50
CA MET A 187 9.44 6.40 6.45
C MET A 187 8.06 5.83 6.84
N ASP A 188 7.83 5.54 8.12
CA ASP A 188 6.50 5.11 8.60
C ASP A 188 5.47 6.23 8.49
N ILE A 189 5.85 7.46 8.87
CA ILE A 189 5.01 8.65 8.66
C ILE A 189 4.72 8.87 7.17
N LEU A 190 5.70 8.64 6.29
CA LEU A 190 5.53 8.72 4.84
C LEU A 190 4.54 7.65 4.33
N LEU A 191 4.64 6.43 4.83
CA LEU A 191 3.68 5.35 4.56
C LEU A 191 2.27 5.73 5.00
N THR A 192 2.13 6.22 6.24
CA THR A 192 0.87 6.74 6.77
C THR A 192 0.29 7.86 5.89
N GLY A 193 1.14 8.78 5.42
CA GLY A 193 0.74 9.84 4.48
C GLY A 193 0.25 9.29 3.13
N SER A 194 0.87 8.23 2.62
CA SER A 194 0.44 7.55 1.39
C SER A 194 -0.94 6.89 1.54
N LEU A 195 -1.20 6.30 2.71
CA LEU A 195 -2.50 5.70 3.06
C LEU A 195 -3.60 6.77 3.10
N LEU A 196 -3.32 7.96 3.66
CA LEU A 196 -4.25 9.09 3.60
C LEU A 196 -4.52 9.56 2.17
N GLY A 197 -3.48 9.64 1.33
CA GLY A 197 -3.59 10.08 -0.06
C GLY A 197 -4.39 9.14 -0.96
N LEU A 198 -4.47 7.85 -0.62
CA LEU A 198 -5.13 6.84 -1.44
C LEU A 198 -6.64 7.03 -1.53
N PHE A 199 -7.30 7.50 -0.46
CA PHE A 199 -8.73 7.77 -0.45
C PHE A 199 -9.16 8.84 -1.48
N PRO A 200 -8.64 10.09 -1.43
CA PRO A 200 -9.01 11.12 -2.41
C PRO A 200 -8.56 10.75 -3.83
N ALA A 201 -7.45 10.01 -3.98
CA ALA A 201 -7.00 9.51 -5.28
C ALA A 201 -8.00 8.49 -5.87
N THR A 202 -8.48 7.55 -5.06
CA THR A 202 -9.50 6.57 -5.45
C THR A 202 -10.81 7.26 -5.81
N ARG A 203 -11.23 8.26 -5.03
CA ARG A 203 -12.43 9.04 -5.33
C ARG A 203 -12.35 9.69 -6.71
N LYS A 204 -11.24 10.36 -7.03
CA LYS A 204 -11.02 10.96 -8.36
C LYS A 204 -11.08 9.92 -9.47
N ALA A 205 -10.47 8.75 -9.26
CA ALA A 205 -10.48 7.68 -10.26
C ALA A 205 -11.88 7.08 -10.48
N VAL A 206 -12.70 7.00 -9.44
CA VAL A 206 -14.11 6.57 -9.54
C VAL A 206 -14.96 7.60 -10.28
N GLU A 207 -14.64 8.89 -10.17
CA GLU A 207 -15.35 9.98 -10.86
C GLU A 207 -14.97 10.12 -12.35
N ALA A 208 -13.92 9.41 -12.81
CA ALA A 208 -13.44 9.40 -14.19
C ALA A 208 -14.03 8.31 -15.08
#